data_AF-A0A945GSQ3-F1
#
_entry.id   AF-A0A945GSQ3-F1
#
_cell.length_a   1.000
_cell.length_b   1.000
_cell.length_c   1.000
_cell.angle_alpha   90.00
_cell.angle_beta   90.00
_cell.angle_gamma   90.00
#
_symmetry.space_group_name_H-M   'P 1'
#
loop_
_entity.id
_entity.type
_entity.pdbx_description
1 polymer ?
#
loop_
_entity_poly.entity_id
_entity_poly.type
_entity_poly.pdbx_seq_one_letter_code
_entity_poly.pdbx_strand_id
1 'polypeptide(L)'
;MKLFTATLIVLEATTLASSQTVIMDQIGPDDGSNVGANITGCQDFEAAYDVYDIATLDNFTGSGENINMVEMCLNGWNGFVDPSSVHGYTANLYSTPGAAALDLTGDIDSSYADAADATQSPTWAGAGFVISMPTVMVAAAGDNWVAMIPGNDFATGGQTGCADALVGDGVMGWQANPGGGFAMPGNMQEMTNEAAYRVFSGDTADPCDFPLPTECTADVDGDMIIAVGDVLAVVGAIGECGDGTYRPAADVAPLPNGDCCVDVSDLLAVIGAWGDDCTPRGACCSEDGTVCSDNMTQADCEASGSTYKGDNSMCSDIVCPGPYGGCPDGADTDCDDCWVDGDDATTDCNGGLNGDGSMDLLTIGVPLCGESSVYLDISGGTYRDTDWFECNALNSGGNFTVTCETEGPSILFAIVNLDTSDFVEYVIATPGQVVTHDFAPLTPGNYCFWAGASEWNTDWSCANGANYWMQLDTDGAASGACCVSETCVGEMSMSDCAAQNGTWHFNQTCAEVNDCMPIIGACCLPDQVCLENLDSDQCVLYGGTFAGDFTDCSMTDICAG
;
A
#
# COMPACT_ATOMS: atom_id res chain seq x y z
N MET A 1 -31.03 -47.31 -14.20
CA MET A 1 -30.19 -46.30 -13.52
C MET A 1 -31.05 -45.07 -13.36
N LYS A 2 -31.38 -44.68 -12.12
CA LYS A 2 -32.28 -43.56 -11.83
C LYS A 2 -31.54 -42.25 -12.15
N LEU A 3 -32.13 -41.40 -12.98
CA LEU A 3 -31.71 -40.00 -13.14
C LEU A 3 -31.97 -39.27 -11.82
N PHE A 4 -30.94 -38.66 -11.24
CA PHE A 4 -31.09 -37.61 -10.24
C PHE A 4 -31.03 -36.27 -10.99
N THR A 5 -32.14 -35.55 -11.01
CA THR A 5 -32.19 -34.14 -11.40
C THR A 5 -31.67 -33.35 -10.21
N ALA A 6 -30.50 -32.75 -10.32
CA ALA A 6 -30.03 -31.76 -9.35
C ALA A 6 -30.77 -30.45 -9.65
N THR A 7 -31.72 -30.10 -8.81
CA THR A 7 -32.33 -28.76 -8.78
C THR A 7 -31.30 -27.83 -8.15
N LEU A 8 -30.65 -27.01 -8.98
CA LEU A 8 -29.81 -25.91 -8.53
C LEU A 8 -30.75 -24.84 -7.95
N ILE A 9 -30.82 -24.75 -6.63
CA ILE A 9 -31.45 -23.62 -5.94
C ILE A 9 -30.41 -22.52 -5.96
N VAL A 10 -30.60 -21.53 -6.85
CA VAL A 10 -29.90 -20.25 -6.79
C VAL A 10 -30.39 -19.58 -5.51
N LEU A 11 -29.52 -19.54 -4.51
CA LEU A 11 -29.71 -18.72 -3.32
C LEU A 11 -29.46 -17.28 -3.80
N GLU A 12 -30.52 -16.53 -4.03
CA GLU A 12 -30.41 -15.08 -4.24
C GLU A 12 -29.84 -14.50 -2.95
N ALA A 13 -28.58 -14.06 -3.01
CA ALA A 13 -28.01 -13.18 -2.01
C ALA A 13 -28.79 -11.87 -2.10
N THR A 14 -29.80 -11.72 -1.26
CA THR A 14 -30.37 -10.41 -0.97
C THR A 14 -29.28 -9.61 -0.26
N THR A 15 -28.59 -8.76 -1.02
CA THR A 15 -27.78 -7.67 -0.49
C THR A 15 -28.69 -6.84 0.43
N LEU A 16 -28.43 -6.89 1.73
CA LEU A 16 -28.90 -5.86 2.66
C LEU A 16 -28.28 -4.55 2.18
N ALA A 17 -29.09 -3.71 1.55
CA ALA A 17 -28.69 -2.34 1.25
C ALA A 17 -28.53 -1.62 2.60
N SER A 18 -27.29 -1.31 2.97
CA SER A 18 -26.99 -0.28 3.98
C SER A 18 -27.75 0.99 3.59
N SER A 19 -28.43 1.64 4.54
CA SER A 19 -29.21 2.88 4.31
C SER A 19 -28.34 4.13 4.09
N GLN A 20 -27.02 3.94 3.90
CA GLN A 20 -26.06 5.01 3.70
C GLN A 20 -26.27 5.70 2.33
N THR A 21 -26.39 7.02 2.39
CA THR A 21 -26.46 7.93 1.24
C THR A 21 -25.19 8.76 1.23
N VAL A 22 -24.44 8.69 0.12
CA VAL A 22 -23.28 9.55 -0.11
C VAL A 22 -23.77 10.98 -0.39
N ILE A 23 -23.36 11.94 0.44
CA ILE A 23 -23.74 13.36 0.31
C ILE A 23 -22.60 14.23 -0.23
N MET A 24 -21.37 13.71 -0.18
CA MET A 24 -20.17 14.31 -0.72
C MET A 24 -19.26 13.19 -1.18
N ASP A 25 -18.69 13.29 -2.38
CA ASP A 25 -17.72 12.33 -2.90
C ASP A 25 -16.71 13.06 -3.79
N GLN A 26 -15.59 13.46 -3.17
CA GLN A 26 -14.43 14.05 -3.85
C GLN A 26 -13.30 13.02 -4.02
N ILE A 27 -13.42 11.82 -3.43
CA ILE A 27 -12.49 10.69 -3.62
C ILE A 27 -12.77 10.01 -4.97
N GLY A 28 -14.04 9.79 -5.32
CA GLY A 28 -14.44 9.15 -6.57
C GLY A 28 -14.22 7.63 -6.60
N PRO A 29 -14.01 7.02 -7.78
CA PRO A 29 -13.80 5.57 -7.88
C PRO A 29 -12.49 5.13 -7.20
N ASP A 30 -12.43 3.87 -6.79
CA ASP A 30 -11.30 3.30 -6.05
C ASP A 30 -9.99 3.18 -6.86
N ASP A 31 -9.96 3.63 -8.11
CA ASP A 31 -8.77 3.60 -8.98
C ASP A 31 -7.82 4.79 -8.76
N GLY A 32 -8.17 5.74 -7.89
CA GLY A 32 -7.34 6.91 -7.58
C GLY A 32 -7.36 8.01 -8.64
N SER A 33 -8.11 7.86 -9.74
CA SER A 33 -8.11 8.80 -10.87
C SER A 33 -8.59 10.21 -10.51
N ASN A 34 -9.32 10.33 -9.41
CA ASN A 34 -9.89 11.58 -8.91
C ASN A 34 -9.09 12.20 -7.75
N VAL A 35 -8.02 11.55 -7.29
CA VAL A 35 -7.15 12.06 -6.22
C VAL A 35 -5.89 12.64 -6.84
N GLY A 36 -5.52 13.83 -6.39
CA GLY A 36 -4.34 14.55 -6.85
C GLY A 36 -3.07 14.13 -6.10
N ALA A 37 -1.95 14.74 -6.51
CA ALA A 37 -0.64 14.42 -5.95
C ALA A 37 -0.24 15.31 -4.76
N ASN A 38 -0.98 16.39 -4.46
CA ASN A 38 -0.60 17.28 -3.36
C ASN A 38 -1.26 16.81 -2.08
N ILE A 39 -0.48 16.76 -1.00
CA ILE A 39 -0.99 16.45 0.32
C ILE A 39 -0.94 17.71 1.17
N THR A 40 -2.01 17.97 1.91
CA THR A 40 -2.12 19.10 2.83
C THR A 40 -2.15 18.58 4.26
N GLY A 41 -1.44 19.27 5.16
CA GLY A 41 -1.29 18.85 6.55
C GLY A 41 -2.63 18.74 7.25
N CYS A 42 -2.86 17.58 7.86
CA CYS A 42 -4.05 17.25 8.62
C CYS A 42 -3.61 16.26 9.71
N GLN A 43 -3.46 16.73 10.94
CA GLN A 43 -2.92 15.98 12.06
C GLN A 43 -3.23 16.66 13.40
N ASP A 44 -3.57 15.84 14.37
CA ASP A 44 -3.52 16.15 15.80
C ASP A 44 -2.17 15.64 16.32
N PHE A 45 -1.29 16.56 16.75
CA PHE A 45 0.06 16.24 17.19
C PHE A 45 0.09 15.86 18.67
N GLU A 46 1.21 15.27 19.12
CA GLU A 46 1.42 15.07 20.55
C GLU A 46 1.47 16.40 21.32
N ALA A 47 1.13 16.36 22.62
CA ALA A 47 1.07 17.51 23.55
C ALA A 47 2.23 18.54 23.46
N ALA A 48 3.42 18.10 23.02
CA ALA A 48 4.59 18.95 22.86
C ALA A 48 4.51 19.88 21.64
N TYR A 49 3.64 19.55 20.68
CA TYR A 49 3.51 20.16 19.36
C TYR A 49 2.08 20.61 19.04
N ASP A 50 1.16 20.72 20.01
CA ASP A 50 -0.22 21.27 19.84
C ASP A 50 -0.29 22.58 19.03
N VAL A 51 0.79 23.37 19.07
CA VAL A 51 0.87 24.61 18.28
C VAL A 51 0.77 24.34 16.76
N TYR A 52 1.07 23.12 16.33
CA TYR A 52 1.06 22.63 14.96
C TYR A 52 -0.17 21.78 14.62
N ASP A 53 -1.15 21.59 15.52
CA ASP A 53 -2.38 20.87 15.18
C ASP A 53 -3.06 21.54 14.00
N ILE A 54 -3.40 20.76 12.99
CA ILE A 54 -3.84 21.28 11.70
C ILE A 54 -4.93 20.39 11.11
N ALA A 55 -5.92 21.02 10.49
CA ALA A 55 -6.97 20.34 9.75
C ALA A 55 -6.96 20.77 8.29
N THR A 56 -7.15 19.82 7.39
CA THR A 56 -7.61 20.07 6.03
C THR A 56 -9.13 20.00 6.03
N LEU A 57 -9.78 20.94 5.37
CA LEU A 57 -11.23 21.12 5.35
C LEU A 57 -11.75 21.21 3.92
N ASP A 58 -12.95 20.70 3.70
CA ASP A 58 -13.74 20.96 2.50
C ASP A 58 -15.23 20.98 2.86
N ASN A 59 -16.12 21.38 1.96
CA ASN A 59 -17.52 21.64 2.29
C ASN A 59 -18.53 20.75 1.57
N PHE A 60 -19.66 20.54 2.23
CA PHE A 60 -20.89 20.07 1.61
C PHE A 60 -22.09 20.87 2.11
N THR A 61 -23.19 20.84 1.36
CA THR A 61 -24.46 21.46 1.79
C THR A 61 -25.31 20.43 2.55
N GLY A 62 -25.43 20.60 3.86
CA GLY A 62 -26.26 19.78 4.72
C GLY A 62 -27.71 20.26 4.83
N SER A 63 -28.60 19.36 5.25
CA SER A 63 -30.03 19.59 5.47
C SER A 63 -30.50 19.24 6.90
N GLY A 64 -29.59 18.93 7.83
CA GLY A 64 -29.93 18.45 9.17
C GLY A 64 -29.82 16.93 9.35
N GLU A 65 -29.24 16.22 8.39
CA GLU A 65 -29.03 14.78 8.41
C GLU A 65 -27.92 14.36 9.37
N ASN A 66 -28.01 13.10 9.82
CA ASN A 66 -26.94 12.47 10.57
C ASN A 66 -25.81 12.09 9.60
N ILE A 67 -24.58 12.38 9.99
CA ILE A 67 -23.37 11.92 9.35
C ILE A 67 -22.91 10.70 10.14
N ASN A 68 -22.85 9.54 9.47
CA ASN A 68 -22.52 8.27 10.11
C ASN A 68 -21.16 7.72 9.70
N MET A 69 -20.54 8.30 8.66
CA MET A 69 -19.18 7.96 8.24
C MET A 69 -18.57 9.14 7.47
N VAL A 70 -17.29 9.37 7.74
CA VAL A 70 -16.44 10.24 6.92
C VAL A 70 -15.30 9.36 6.40
N GLU A 71 -14.94 9.54 5.14
CA GLU A 71 -13.80 8.92 4.51
C GLU A 71 -12.82 10.00 4.06
N MET A 72 -11.52 9.73 4.19
CA MET A 72 -10.48 10.59 3.65
C MET A 72 -9.44 9.76 2.87
N CYS A 73 -8.85 10.36 1.84
CA CYS A 73 -7.60 9.86 1.29
C CYS A 73 -6.43 10.39 2.15
N LEU A 74 -5.98 9.56 3.08
CA LEU A 74 -4.86 9.79 3.98
C LEU A 74 -3.53 9.56 3.26
N ASN A 75 -2.59 10.47 3.45
CA ASN A 75 -1.20 10.28 3.06
C ASN A 75 -0.31 11.05 4.05
N GLY A 76 1.00 11.06 3.86
CA GLY A 76 1.90 11.76 4.77
C GLY A 76 3.31 11.91 4.25
N TRP A 77 4.15 12.54 5.05
CA TRP A 77 5.57 12.79 4.79
C TRP A 77 6.36 12.86 6.11
N ASN A 78 7.66 13.15 6.04
CA ASN A 78 8.53 13.26 7.22
C ASN A 78 8.49 12.03 8.15
N GLY A 79 8.48 10.83 7.58
CA GLY A 79 8.50 9.56 8.33
C GLY A 79 7.16 8.84 8.40
N PHE A 80 6.08 9.41 7.86
CA PHE A 80 4.82 8.67 7.68
C PHE A 80 5.00 7.60 6.60
N VAL A 81 4.65 6.37 6.95
CA VAL A 81 4.74 5.20 6.06
C VAL A 81 3.33 4.71 5.71
N ASP A 82 2.54 4.43 6.74
CA ASP A 82 1.19 3.90 6.62
C ASP A 82 0.33 4.26 7.86
N PRO A 83 -0.98 3.97 7.84
CA PRO A 83 -1.90 4.33 8.91
C PRO A 83 -1.68 3.60 10.25
N SER A 84 -0.77 2.61 10.34
CA SER A 84 -0.56 1.85 11.59
C SER A 84 0.01 2.69 12.75
N SER A 85 0.60 3.84 12.44
CA SER A 85 1.07 4.80 13.45
C SER A 85 -0.04 5.68 14.03
N VAL A 86 -1.19 5.78 13.35
CA VAL A 86 -2.33 6.59 13.78
C VAL A 86 -3.05 5.89 14.93
N HIS A 87 -3.29 6.60 16.03
CA HIS A 87 -3.94 6.04 17.22
C HIS A 87 -5.43 6.41 17.33
N GLY A 88 -5.93 7.31 16.48
CA GLY A 88 -7.35 7.65 16.43
C GLY A 88 -7.64 8.71 15.37
N TYR A 89 -8.92 8.93 15.10
CA TYR A 89 -9.39 9.91 14.13
C TYR A 89 -10.45 10.78 14.77
N THR A 90 -10.38 12.09 14.53
CA THR A 90 -11.42 13.04 14.94
C THR A 90 -12.05 13.68 13.71
N ALA A 91 -13.34 13.39 13.47
CA ALA A 91 -14.13 14.06 12.47
C ALA A 91 -14.82 15.28 13.07
N ASN A 92 -14.81 16.39 12.34
CA ASN A 92 -15.36 17.67 12.79
C ASN A 92 -16.19 18.31 11.68
N LEU A 93 -17.30 18.92 12.06
CA LEU A 93 -18.11 19.79 11.21
C LEU A 93 -18.01 21.22 11.71
N TYR A 94 -17.65 22.14 10.81
CA TYR A 94 -17.53 23.56 11.10
C TYR A 94 -18.49 24.40 10.28
N SER A 95 -18.97 25.49 10.87
CA SER A 95 -19.80 26.46 10.16
C SER A 95 -19.03 27.27 9.12
N THR A 96 -17.71 27.45 9.33
CA THR A 96 -16.80 28.16 8.41
C THR A 96 -15.35 27.68 8.62
N PRO A 97 -14.43 27.88 7.66
CA PRO A 97 -13.00 27.64 7.89
C PRO A 97 -12.42 28.52 9.01
N GLY A 98 -13.02 29.68 9.25
CA GLY A 98 -12.65 30.56 10.36
C GLY A 98 -13.02 30.02 11.74
N ALA A 99 -13.99 29.12 11.85
CA ALA A 99 -14.28 28.42 13.09
C ALA A 99 -13.19 27.39 13.38
N ALA A 100 -12.80 26.60 12.37
CA ALA A 100 -11.68 25.66 12.46
C ALA A 100 -10.34 26.37 12.76
N ALA A 101 -10.17 27.62 12.35
CA ALA A 101 -8.98 28.42 12.65
C ALA A 101 -8.88 28.87 14.13
N LEU A 102 -9.94 28.71 14.90
CA LEU A 102 -10.00 29.06 16.33
C LEU A 102 -9.87 27.83 17.24
N ASP A 103 -10.43 26.70 16.82
CA ASP A 103 -10.48 25.44 17.55
C ASP A 103 -10.68 24.29 16.54
N LEU A 104 -9.94 23.19 16.69
CA LEU A 104 -10.13 21.98 15.87
C LEU A 104 -11.24 21.07 16.41
N THR A 105 -12.00 21.54 17.39
CA THR A 105 -13.31 21.00 17.75
C THR A 105 -14.37 21.68 16.91
N GLY A 106 -15.14 20.90 16.15
CA GLY A 106 -16.25 21.34 15.33
C GLY A 106 -17.27 22.19 16.10
N ASP A 107 -17.58 23.39 15.60
CA ASP A 107 -18.61 24.25 16.20
C ASP A 107 -20.03 23.85 15.81
N ILE A 108 -20.19 22.98 14.81
CA ILE A 108 -21.44 22.29 14.49
C ILE A 108 -21.49 20.98 15.27
N ASP A 109 -20.52 20.09 15.06
CA ASP A 109 -20.43 18.80 15.75
C ASP A 109 -19.04 18.16 15.61
N SER A 110 -18.74 17.20 16.48
CA SER A 110 -17.47 16.45 16.49
C SER A 110 -17.71 15.00 16.88
N SER A 111 -16.94 14.09 16.29
CA SER A 111 -16.94 12.68 16.65
C SER A 111 -15.51 12.13 16.65
N TYR A 112 -15.23 11.22 17.56
CA TYR A 112 -13.96 10.51 17.68
C TYR A 112 -14.19 9.02 17.47
N ALA A 113 -13.24 8.38 16.79
CA ALA A 113 -13.15 6.94 16.66
C ALA A 113 -11.71 6.51 16.95
N ASP A 114 -11.56 5.41 17.67
CA ASP A 114 -10.26 4.77 17.84
C ASP A 114 -9.76 4.26 16.48
N ALA A 115 -8.44 4.16 16.31
CA ALA A 115 -7.88 3.62 15.08
C ALA A 115 -8.35 2.17 14.80
N ALA A 116 -8.66 1.39 15.84
CA ALA A 116 -9.21 0.04 15.70
C ALA A 116 -10.64 0.01 15.11
N ASP A 117 -11.39 1.11 15.22
CA ASP A 117 -12.76 1.22 14.68
C ASP A 117 -12.78 1.81 13.26
N ALA A 118 -11.65 2.37 12.80
CA ALA A 118 -11.50 2.85 11.44
C ALA A 118 -11.14 1.71 10.49
N THR A 119 -11.67 1.73 9.27
CA THR A 119 -11.42 0.71 8.25
C THR A 119 -10.65 1.30 7.09
N GLN A 120 -9.54 0.66 6.69
CA GLN A 120 -8.87 0.97 5.44
C GLN A 120 -9.57 0.27 4.27
N SER A 121 -9.78 0.98 3.16
CA SER A 121 -10.35 0.39 1.95
C SER A 121 -9.44 -0.73 1.39
N PRO A 122 -9.95 -1.97 1.23
CA PRO A 122 -9.17 -3.07 0.66
C PRO A 122 -9.10 -3.03 -0.87
N THR A 123 -9.88 -2.16 -1.51
CA THR A 123 -10.01 -2.05 -2.98
C THR A 123 -9.35 -0.80 -3.55
N TRP A 124 -8.86 0.10 -2.69
CA TRP A 124 -8.16 1.31 -3.11
C TRP A 124 -6.88 0.97 -3.88
N ALA A 125 -6.77 1.49 -5.10
CA ALA A 125 -5.62 1.32 -5.99
C ALA A 125 -4.90 2.66 -6.29
N GLY A 126 -5.39 3.77 -5.73
CA GLY A 126 -4.75 5.08 -5.84
C GLY A 126 -3.58 5.29 -4.88
N ALA A 127 -2.95 6.46 -4.96
CA ALA A 127 -1.93 6.86 -3.98
C ALA A 127 -2.55 7.07 -2.58
N GLY A 128 -1.75 6.88 -1.53
CA GLY A 128 -2.21 7.00 -0.15
C GLY A 128 -3.19 5.89 0.27
N PHE A 129 -4.02 6.18 1.26
CA PHE A 129 -4.90 5.22 1.92
C PHE A 129 -6.28 5.83 2.08
N VAL A 130 -7.34 5.19 1.56
CA VAL A 130 -8.71 5.60 1.89
C VAL A 130 -9.08 5.00 3.24
N ILE A 131 -9.30 5.87 4.23
CA ILE A 131 -9.67 5.52 5.59
C ILE A 131 -11.12 5.92 5.84
N SER A 132 -11.93 4.95 6.26
CA SER A 132 -13.33 5.10 6.63
C SER A 132 -13.45 5.13 8.15
N MET A 133 -13.88 6.27 8.68
CA MET A 133 -14.10 6.50 10.11
C MET A 133 -15.60 6.51 10.39
N PRO A 134 -16.12 5.65 11.29
CA PRO A 134 -17.50 5.77 11.75
C PRO A 134 -17.66 7.06 12.56
N THR A 135 -18.80 7.73 12.39
CA THR A 135 -19.09 8.98 13.11
C THR A 135 -20.50 8.99 13.66
N VAL A 136 -20.71 9.82 14.68
CA VAL A 136 -22.03 10.15 15.21
C VAL A 136 -22.11 11.67 15.26
N MET A 137 -22.36 12.29 14.11
CA MET A 137 -22.48 13.74 13.99
C MET A 137 -23.79 14.14 13.32
N VAL A 138 -24.24 15.38 13.53
CA VAL A 138 -25.42 15.95 12.86
C VAL A 138 -25.00 17.19 12.07
N ALA A 139 -25.21 17.15 10.75
CA ALA A 139 -24.94 18.30 9.89
C ALA A 139 -25.91 19.45 10.20
N ALA A 140 -25.43 20.69 10.12
CA ALA A 140 -26.30 21.86 10.09
C ALA A 140 -27.00 21.98 8.73
N ALA A 141 -28.12 22.70 8.69
CA ALA A 141 -28.69 23.13 7.42
C ALA A 141 -27.80 24.23 6.80
N GLY A 142 -27.33 24.03 5.56
CA GLY A 142 -26.40 24.93 4.89
C GLY A 142 -24.99 24.37 4.79
N ASP A 143 -23.99 25.24 4.68
CA ASP A 143 -22.60 24.82 4.50
C ASP A 143 -22.06 24.15 5.78
N ASN A 144 -21.49 22.96 5.61
CA ASN A 144 -20.76 22.23 6.64
C ASN A 144 -19.35 21.99 6.10
N TRP A 145 -18.35 22.53 6.79
CA TRP A 145 -16.94 22.27 6.48
C TRP A 145 -16.50 21.04 7.26
N VAL A 146 -16.24 19.94 6.57
CA VAL A 146 -15.80 18.68 7.17
C VAL A 146 -14.28 18.62 7.24
N ALA A 147 -13.76 18.06 8.32
CA ALA A 147 -12.37 17.62 8.43
C ALA A 147 -12.32 16.29 9.17
N MET A 148 -11.48 15.37 8.72
CA MET A 148 -11.05 14.20 9.51
C MET A 148 -9.58 14.38 9.86
N ILE A 149 -9.27 14.42 11.15
CA ILE A 149 -7.95 14.73 11.71
C ILE A 149 -7.39 13.45 12.36
N PRO A 150 -6.37 12.81 11.77
CA PRO A 150 -5.64 11.70 12.39
C PRO A 150 -4.82 12.18 13.58
N GLY A 151 -4.89 11.46 14.70
CA GLY A 151 -3.97 11.61 15.83
C GLY A 151 -2.73 10.76 15.60
N ASN A 152 -1.58 11.42 15.50
CA ASN A 152 -0.31 10.75 15.20
C ASN A 152 0.86 11.48 15.86
N ASP A 153 1.71 10.74 16.58
CA ASP A 153 2.90 11.30 17.20
C ASP A 153 3.98 11.55 16.13
N PHE A 154 4.41 12.80 15.96
CA PHE A 154 5.34 13.17 14.88
C PHE A 154 6.67 12.42 14.96
N ALA A 155 7.18 12.21 16.17
CA ALA A 155 8.48 11.56 16.39
C ALA A 155 8.50 10.08 15.97
N THR A 156 7.37 9.39 16.04
CA THR A 156 7.27 7.94 15.79
C THR A 156 6.53 7.59 14.51
N GLY A 157 5.55 8.40 14.11
CA GLY A 157 4.70 8.16 12.95
C GLY A 157 4.82 9.20 11.83
N GLY A 158 5.67 10.22 11.98
CA GLY A 158 5.82 11.30 10.99
C GLY A 158 4.61 12.21 10.87
N GLN A 159 4.44 12.86 9.71
CA GLN A 159 3.39 13.84 9.48
C GLN A 159 2.29 13.31 8.55
N THR A 160 1.03 13.39 8.99
CA THR A 160 -0.16 13.02 8.20
C THR A 160 -0.76 14.21 7.45
N GLY A 161 -1.53 13.90 6.42
CA GLY A 161 -2.26 14.86 5.63
C GLY A 161 -3.37 14.25 4.79
N CYS A 162 -4.22 15.14 4.27
CA CYS A 162 -5.28 14.78 3.34
C CYS A 162 -4.81 15.12 1.91
N ALA A 163 -4.97 14.15 1.00
CA ALA A 163 -4.72 14.38 -0.42
C ALA A 163 -5.71 15.40 -1.00
N ASP A 164 -5.28 16.10 -2.04
CA ASP A 164 -6.19 16.92 -2.82
C ASP A 164 -7.07 16.09 -3.76
N ALA A 165 -8.22 16.64 -4.14
CA ALA A 165 -9.14 16.06 -5.10
C ALA A 165 -9.06 16.81 -6.44
N LEU A 166 -9.23 16.05 -7.52
CA LEU A 166 -9.33 16.54 -8.91
C LEU A 166 -10.80 16.73 -9.33
N VAL A 167 -11.74 16.40 -8.45
CA VAL A 167 -13.19 16.51 -8.64
C VAL A 167 -13.82 17.13 -7.39
N GLY A 168 -14.96 17.80 -7.58
CA GLY A 168 -15.78 18.32 -6.49
C GLY A 168 -16.78 19.38 -6.96
N ASP A 169 -17.26 20.22 -6.04
CA ASP A 169 -18.27 21.25 -6.28
C ASP A 169 -17.68 22.58 -6.78
N GLY A 170 -16.34 22.70 -6.76
CA GLY A 170 -15.59 23.86 -7.22
C GLY A 170 -15.40 24.96 -6.17
N VAL A 171 -15.79 24.73 -4.92
CA VAL A 171 -15.38 25.52 -3.75
C VAL A 171 -14.10 24.90 -3.22
N MET A 172 -13.03 25.68 -3.14
CA MET A 172 -11.72 25.14 -2.75
C MET A 172 -11.68 24.76 -1.26
N GLY A 173 -10.91 23.72 -0.96
CA GLY A 173 -10.60 23.33 0.41
C GLY A 173 -9.82 24.40 1.17
N TRP A 174 -9.71 24.22 2.48
CA TRP A 174 -8.97 25.09 3.38
C TRP A 174 -8.06 24.28 4.30
N GLN A 175 -7.02 24.91 4.82
CA GLN A 175 -6.32 24.42 6.01
C GLN A 175 -6.53 25.37 7.17
N ALA A 176 -6.62 24.83 8.39
CA ALA A 176 -6.73 25.60 9.62
C ALA A 176 -5.78 25.06 10.69
N ASN A 177 -5.03 25.95 11.35
CA ASN A 177 -4.07 25.64 12.42
C ASN A 177 -4.25 26.64 13.59
N PRO A 178 -5.14 26.36 14.56
CA PRO A 178 -5.44 27.27 15.67
C PRO A 178 -4.23 27.68 16.50
N GLY A 179 -3.26 26.78 16.66
CA GLY A 179 -2.02 27.05 17.39
C GLY A 179 -1.13 28.09 16.71
N GLY A 180 -1.26 28.28 15.40
CA GLY A 180 -0.49 29.24 14.61
C GLY A 180 0.96 28.84 14.35
N GLY A 181 1.35 27.59 14.63
CA GLY A 181 2.68 27.05 14.40
C GLY A 181 3.13 27.12 12.94
N PHE A 182 2.20 27.02 11.99
CA PHE A 182 2.48 27.15 10.55
C PHE A 182 2.47 28.60 10.04
N ALA A 183 2.22 29.59 10.92
CA ALA A 183 2.20 31.01 10.59
C ALA A 183 1.26 31.40 9.44
N MET A 184 0.15 30.68 9.28
CA MET A 184 -0.88 30.96 8.28
C MET A 184 -1.60 32.29 8.60
N PRO A 185 -1.95 33.13 7.60
CA PRO A 185 -2.67 34.37 7.84
C PRO A 185 -4.02 34.14 8.51
N GLY A 186 -4.15 34.56 9.78
CA GLY A 186 -5.39 34.32 10.53
C GLY A 186 -5.60 32.85 10.89
N ASN A 187 -4.52 32.06 10.96
CA ASN A 187 -4.53 30.64 11.31
C ASN A 187 -5.28 29.74 10.30
N MET A 188 -5.47 30.22 9.08
CA MET A 188 -6.09 29.46 8.00
C MET A 188 -5.55 29.89 6.63
N GLN A 189 -5.68 29.02 5.63
CA GLN A 189 -5.35 29.33 4.24
C GLN A 189 -6.26 28.55 3.29
N GLU A 190 -6.67 29.20 2.20
CA GLU A 190 -7.40 28.55 1.11
C GLU A 190 -6.42 27.69 0.31
N MET A 191 -6.82 26.46 0.00
CA MET A 191 -6.07 25.53 -0.82
C MET A 191 -6.22 25.86 -2.30
N THR A 192 -5.38 25.23 -3.14
CA THR A 192 -5.48 25.36 -4.60
C THR A 192 -6.47 24.41 -5.23
N ASN A 193 -6.83 23.34 -4.52
CA ASN A 193 -7.71 22.26 -4.93
C ASN A 193 -8.65 21.91 -3.76
N GLU A 194 -9.67 21.11 -4.05
CA GLU A 194 -10.54 20.48 -3.06
C GLU A 194 -9.78 19.37 -2.29
N ALA A 195 -10.29 18.94 -1.14
CA ALA A 195 -9.72 17.85 -0.35
C ALA A 195 -10.41 16.52 -0.66
N ALA A 196 -9.68 15.42 -0.66
CA ALA A 196 -10.21 14.11 -1.00
C ALA A 196 -11.01 13.50 0.17
N TYR A 197 -12.25 13.98 0.35
CA TYR A 197 -13.22 13.47 1.31
C TYR A 197 -14.41 12.77 0.64
N ARG A 198 -14.99 11.79 1.34
CA ARG A 198 -16.32 11.26 1.04
C ARG A 198 -17.14 11.22 2.33
N VAL A 199 -18.37 11.72 2.30
CA VAL A 199 -19.23 11.84 3.48
C VAL A 199 -20.52 11.09 3.25
N PHE A 200 -20.88 10.25 4.23
CA PHE A 200 -22.08 9.45 4.22
C PHE A 200 -23.06 10.00 5.24
N SER A 201 -24.28 10.22 4.78
CA SER A 201 -25.43 10.37 5.66
C SER A 201 -26.16 9.04 5.78
N GLY A 202 -26.78 8.82 6.91
CA GLY A 202 -27.59 7.64 7.16
C GLY A 202 -27.98 7.60 8.63
N ASP A 203 -28.78 6.62 9.01
CA ASP A 203 -28.98 6.38 10.44
C ASP A 203 -27.60 6.13 11.08
N THR A 204 -27.39 6.66 12.29
CA THR A 204 -26.19 6.37 13.08
C THR A 204 -25.98 4.87 13.07
N ALA A 205 -24.80 4.41 12.65
CA ALA A 205 -24.54 2.99 12.56
C ALA A 205 -24.78 2.38 13.94
N ASP A 206 -25.78 1.52 14.04
CA ASP A 206 -26.14 0.89 15.31
C ASP A 206 -25.00 -0.07 15.66
N PRO A 207 -24.26 0.15 16.77
CA PRO A 207 -23.19 -0.75 17.16
C PRO A 207 -23.67 -2.19 17.36
N CYS A 208 -24.98 -2.39 17.57
CA CYS A 208 -25.61 -3.70 17.65
C CYS A 208 -25.82 -4.39 16.31
N ASP A 209 -25.67 -3.68 15.19
CA ASP A 209 -25.66 -4.28 13.84
C ASP A 209 -24.26 -4.72 13.40
N PHE A 210 -23.20 -4.31 14.12
CA PHE A 210 -21.83 -4.68 13.80
C PHE A 210 -21.54 -6.16 14.10
N PRO A 211 -20.75 -6.85 13.27
CA PRO A 211 -20.28 -8.18 13.63
C PRO A 211 -19.46 -8.11 14.93
N LEU A 212 -19.64 -9.12 15.78
CA LEU A 212 -18.76 -9.37 16.91
C LEU A 212 -17.38 -9.83 16.41
N PRO A 213 -16.31 -9.59 17.19
CA PRO A 213 -14.98 -10.12 16.88
C PRO A 213 -15.05 -11.62 16.60
N THR A 214 -14.41 -12.09 15.53
CA THR A 214 -14.39 -13.52 15.19
C THR A 214 -13.39 -14.31 16.00
N GLU A 215 -12.35 -13.63 16.49
CA GLU A 215 -11.36 -14.17 17.41
C GLU A 215 -11.65 -13.59 18.79
N CYS A 216 -11.55 -14.44 19.81
CA CYS A 216 -11.53 -14.02 21.21
C CYS A 216 -12.77 -13.22 21.66
N THR A 217 -13.91 -13.44 21.01
CA THR A 217 -15.18 -12.76 21.28
C THR A 217 -15.59 -12.81 22.76
N ALA A 218 -15.21 -13.89 23.44
CA ALA A 218 -15.60 -14.16 24.82
C ALA A 218 -14.60 -13.64 25.88
N ASP A 219 -13.55 -12.94 25.46
CA ASP A 219 -12.71 -12.11 26.34
C ASP A 219 -13.41 -10.76 26.53
N VAL A 220 -14.08 -10.60 27.67
CA VAL A 220 -14.93 -9.45 27.98
C VAL A 220 -14.18 -8.43 28.83
N ASP A 221 -13.17 -8.84 29.60
CA ASP A 221 -12.37 -7.92 30.42
C ASP A 221 -11.04 -7.48 29.77
N GLY A 222 -10.71 -8.05 28.61
CA GLY A 222 -9.63 -7.61 27.72
C GLY A 222 -8.25 -8.08 28.16
N ASP A 223 -8.16 -9.12 28.99
CA ASP A 223 -6.90 -9.67 29.48
C ASP A 223 -6.32 -10.79 28.60
N MET A 224 -7.00 -11.10 27.48
CA MET A 224 -6.67 -12.14 26.50
C MET A 224 -6.75 -13.57 27.05
N ILE A 225 -7.37 -13.79 28.21
CA ILE A 225 -7.53 -15.12 28.81
C ILE A 225 -8.97 -15.32 29.27
N ILE A 226 -9.69 -16.21 28.59
CA ILE A 226 -11.10 -16.47 28.91
C ILE A 226 -11.19 -17.23 30.24
N ALA A 227 -11.53 -16.53 31.31
CA ALA A 227 -11.48 -17.00 32.67
C ALA A 227 -12.63 -16.46 33.54
N VAL A 228 -12.41 -16.45 34.86
CA VAL A 228 -13.44 -16.02 35.81
C VAL A 228 -13.74 -14.53 35.69
N GLY A 229 -12.79 -13.73 35.20
CA GLY A 229 -12.96 -12.30 34.96
C GLY A 229 -14.09 -12.02 33.98
N ASP A 230 -14.05 -12.67 32.82
CA ASP A 230 -15.06 -12.56 31.76
C ASP A 230 -16.44 -13.00 32.22
N VAL A 231 -16.51 -14.14 32.92
CA VAL A 231 -17.79 -14.62 33.47
C VAL A 231 -18.36 -13.62 34.46
N LEU A 232 -17.53 -12.98 35.29
CA LEU A 232 -17.99 -11.96 36.22
C LEU A 232 -18.40 -10.67 35.50
N ALA A 233 -17.74 -10.31 34.39
CA ALA A 233 -18.10 -9.18 33.55
C ALA A 233 -19.49 -9.39 32.91
N VAL A 234 -19.73 -10.56 32.29
CA VAL A 234 -21.06 -10.91 31.74
C VAL A 234 -22.12 -10.95 32.83
N VAL A 235 -21.88 -11.65 33.94
CA VAL A 235 -22.86 -11.74 35.04
C VAL A 235 -23.18 -10.37 35.63
N GLY A 236 -22.20 -9.46 35.66
CA GLY A 236 -22.37 -8.08 36.10
C GLY A 236 -23.29 -7.26 35.18
N ALA A 237 -23.31 -7.57 33.88
CA ALA A 237 -24.06 -6.86 32.85
C ALA A 237 -25.37 -7.57 32.43
N ILE A 238 -25.71 -8.73 33.00
CA ILE A 238 -26.95 -9.46 32.65
C ILE A 238 -28.18 -8.54 32.71
N GLY A 239 -28.93 -8.52 31.60
CA GLY A 239 -30.15 -7.73 31.43
C GLY A 239 -29.92 -6.32 30.89
N GLU A 240 -28.66 -5.93 30.63
CA GLU A 240 -28.34 -4.74 29.85
C GLU A 240 -28.60 -5.00 28.37
N CYS A 241 -29.26 -4.05 27.70
CA CYS A 241 -29.43 -4.07 26.25
C CYS A 241 -29.01 -2.72 25.69
N GLY A 242 -28.33 -2.74 24.55
CA GLY A 242 -28.03 -1.55 23.78
C GLY A 242 -29.31 -0.86 23.29
N ASP A 243 -29.22 0.44 23.05
CA ASP A 243 -30.34 1.27 22.60
C ASP A 243 -30.15 1.81 21.18
N GLY A 244 -29.19 1.24 20.45
CA GLY A 244 -28.77 1.69 19.13
C GLY A 244 -27.66 2.74 19.13
N THR A 245 -27.30 3.28 20.31
CA THR A 245 -26.18 4.22 20.47
C THR A 245 -24.94 3.56 21.07
N TYR A 246 -25.09 2.36 21.65
CA TYR A 246 -24.01 1.54 22.17
C TYR A 246 -24.41 0.06 22.16
N ARG A 247 -23.41 -0.83 22.05
CA ARG A 247 -23.53 -2.26 22.36
C ARG A 247 -22.91 -2.51 23.74
N PRO A 248 -23.56 -3.26 24.65
CA PRO A 248 -22.92 -3.70 25.89
C PRO A 248 -21.69 -4.56 25.58
N ALA A 249 -20.55 -4.30 26.23
CA ALA A 249 -19.32 -5.07 25.99
C ALA A 249 -19.47 -6.59 26.23
N ALA A 250 -20.44 -7.00 27.04
CA ALA A 250 -20.76 -8.39 27.33
C ALA A 250 -21.78 -9.04 26.36
N ASP A 251 -22.26 -8.33 25.34
CA ASP A 251 -23.02 -8.91 24.22
C ASP A 251 -22.01 -9.59 23.28
N VAL A 252 -21.76 -10.87 23.51
CA VAL A 252 -20.77 -11.69 22.82
C VAL A 252 -21.40 -12.87 22.09
N ALA A 253 -22.73 -12.98 22.12
CA ALA A 253 -23.50 -14.01 21.45
C ALA A 253 -24.90 -13.54 21.06
N PRO A 254 -25.49 -14.09 19.98
CA PRO A 254 -24.95 -15.11 19.09
C PRO A 254 -24.07 -14.54 17.97
N LEU A 255 -23.01 -15.24 17.60
CA LEU A 255 -22.26 -14.94 16.37
C LEU A 255 -23.17 -15.04 15.10
N PRO A 256 -22.91 -14.23 14.06
CA PRO A 256 -21.77 -13.32 13.92
C PRO A 256 -21.96 -11.93 14.54
N ASN A 257 -23.17 -11.53 14.94
CA ASN A 257 -23.47 -10.11 15.22
C ASN A 257 -23.99 -9.82 16.63
N GLY A 258 -24.09 -10.79 17.52
CA GLY A 258 -24.74 -10.59 18.82
C GLY A 258 -26.26 -10.40 18.66
N ASP A 259 -26.94 -10.12 19.77
CA ASP A 259 -28.35 -9.73 19.77
C ASP A 259 -28.64 -8.43 20.52
N CYS A 260 -27.59 -7.65 20.81
CA CYS A 260 -27.62 -6.37 21.50
C CYS A 260 -27.99 -6.46 22.98
N CYS A 261 -28.17 -7.65 23.54
CA CYS A 261 -28.61 -7.84 24.92
C CYS A 261 -27.71 -8.84 25.64
N VAL A 262 -27.26 -8.49 26.84
CA VAL A 262 -26.50 -9.41 27.68
C VAL A 262 -27.46 -10.34 28.39
N ASP A 263 -27.48 -11.60 27.98
CA ASP A 263 -28.31 -12.63 28.57
C ASP A 263 -27.56 -13.95 28.86
N VAL A 264 -28.31 -15.04 28.95
CA VAL A 264 -27.73 -16.36 29.25
C VAL A 264 -26.92 -16.89 28.06
N SER A 265 -27.20 -16.45 26.85
CA SER A 265 -26.50 -16.82 25.62
C SER A 265 -25.05 -16.35 25.67
N ASP A 266 -24.81 -15.11 26.08
CA ASP A 266 -23.47 -14.55 26.29
C ASP A 266 -22.71 -15.30 27.37
N LEU A 267 -23.37 -15.54 28.50
CA LEU A 267 -22.78 -16.29 29.60
C LEU A 267 -22.37 -17.71 29.16
N LEU A 268 -23.21 -18.36 28.34
CA LEU A 268 -22.91 -19.68 27.82
C LEU A 268 -21.81 -19.65 26.75
N ALA A 269 -21.66 -18.56 25.99
CA ALA A 269 -20.56 -18.37 25.04
C ALA A 269 -19.22 -18.26 25.77
N VAL A 270 -19.14 -17.42 26.82
CA VAL A 270 -17.93 -17.30 27.66
C VAL A 270 -17.59 -18.63 28.35
N ILE A 271 -18.58 -19.32 28.93
CA ILE A 271 -18.36 -20.64 29.53
C ILE A 271 -17.93 -21.68 28.47
N GLY A 272 -18.41 -21.55 27.24
CA GLY A 272 -18.08 -22.43 26.13
C GLY A 272 -16.62 -22.31 25.67
N ALA A 273 -16.05 -21.11 25.78
CA ALA A 273 -14.66 -20.78 25.43
C ALA A 273 -13.72 -20.77 26.65
N TRP A 274 -14.14 -21.37 27.78
CA TRP A 274 -13.41 -21.29 29.04
C TRP A 274 -12.00 -21.88 28.94
N GLY A 275 -11.01 -21.05 29.28
CA GLY A 275 -9.60 -21.39 29.33
C GLY A 275 -8.87 -21.20 28.00
N ASP A 276 -9.52 -20.62 26.99
CA ASP A 276 -8.83 -20.21 25.77
C ASP A 276 -7.87 -19.06 26.07
N ASP A 277 -6.66 -19.14 25.51
CA ASP A 277 -5.61 -18.13 25.57
C ASP A 277 -5.52 -17.48 24.19
N CYS A 278 -5.93 -16.23 24.16
CA CYS A 278 -6.11 -15.41 22.98
C CYS A 278 -4.93 -14.49 22.71
N THR A 279 -3.88 -14.57 23.54
CA THR A 279 -2.69 -13.73 23.38
C THR A 279 -2.15 -13.90 21.96
N PRO A 280 -2.02 -12.82 21.17
CA PRO A 280 -1.46 -12.91 19.83
C PRO A 280 -0.06 -13.54 19.85
N ARG A 281 0.16 -14.41 18.88
CA ARG A 281 1.40 -15.19 18.77
C ARG A 281 1.91 -15.15 17.35
N GLY A 282 3.22 -15.23 17.21
CA GLY A 282 3.91 -15.12 15.94
C GLY A 282 5.32 -15.70 16.00
N ALA A 283 6.04 -15.54 14.91
CA ALA A 283 7.42 -15.96 14.79
C ALA A 283 8.37 -14.98 15.49
N CYS A 284 9.46 -15.54 15.99
CA CYS A 284 10.45 -14.83 16.78
C CYS A 284 11.86 -15.21 16.30
N CYS A 285 12.63 -14.21 15.83
CA CYS A 285 13.97 -14.42 15.27
C CYS A 285 15.05 -14.07 16.29
N SER A 286 16.01 -14.96 16.51
CA SER A 286 17.22 -14.64 17.28
C SER A 286 18.00 -13.50 16.64
N GLU A 287 18.78 -12.79 17.47
CA GLU A 287 19.65 -11.68 17.04
C GLU A 287 20.68 -12.11 15.98
N ASP A 288 21.08 -13.38 15.97
CA ASP A 288 21.98 -13.97 14.97
C ASP A 288 21.24 -14.65 13.81
N GLY A 289 19.91 -14.51 13.72
CA GLY A 289 19.05 -15.09 12.69
C GLY A 289 19.06 -16.61 12.57
N THR A 290 19.84 -17.32 13.39
CA THR A 290 20.04 -18.77 13.25
C THR A 290 18.89 -19.58 13.82
N VAL A 291 18.06 -18.98 14.68
CA VAL A 291 16.93 -19.63 15.33
C VAL A 291 15.68 -18.79 15.12
N CYS A 292 14.69 -19.39 14.45
CA CYS A 292 13.33 -18.89 14.42
C CYS A 292 12.44 -19.79 15.31
N SER A 293 11.65 -19.17 16.19
CA SER A 293 10.68 -19.86 17.03
C SER A 293 9.25 -19.41 16.72
N ASP A 294 8.39 -20.35 16.33
CA ASP A 294 6.96 -20.11 16.12
C ASP A 294 6.19 -19.97 17.43
N ASN A 295 4.99 -19.40 17.34
CA ASN A 295 3.98 -19.39 18.38
C ASN A 295 4.43 -18.70 19.70
N MET A 296 5.30 -17.71 19.55
CA MET A 296 5.81 -16.88 20.63
C MET A 296 4.87 -15.70 20.85
N THR A 297 4.61 -15.32 22.10
CA THR A 297 4.04 -14.00 22.37
C THR A 297 5.12 -12.94 22.13
N GLN A 298 4.75 -11.71 21.82
CA GLN A 298 5.71 -10.61 21.68
C GLN A 298 6.58 -10.48 22.95
N ALA A 299 5.96 -10.50 24.14
CA ALA A 299 6.66 -10.36 25.41
C ALA A 299 7.68 -11.49 25.65
N ASP A 300 7.32 -12.74 25.35
CA ASP A 300 8.25 -13.87 25.50
C ASP A 300 9.39 -13.84 24.47
N CYS A 301 9.10 -13.34 23.27
CA CYS A 301 10.09 -13.15 22.21
C CYS A 301 11.15 -12.11 22.62
N GLU A 302 10.70 -10.94 23.06
CA GLU A 302 11.56 -9.85 23.52
C GLU A 302 12.33 -10.23 24.79
N ALA A 303 11.70 -10.95 25.72
CA ALA A 303 12.35 -11.47 26.92
C ALA A 303 13.49 -12.45 26.60
N SER A 304 13.46 -13.07 25.42
CA SER A 304 14.51 -13.95 24.92
C SER A 304 15.65 -13.20 24.22
N GLY A 305 15.57 -11.87 24.10
CA GLY A 305 16.53 -11.05 23.35
C GLY A 305 16.39 -11.20 21.83
N SER A 306 15.23 -11.67 21.38
CA SER A 306 14.91 -11.94 19.98
C SER A 306 13.95 -10.87 19.44
N THR A 307 13.83 -10.80 18.11
CA THR A 307 12.95 -9.86 17.41
C THR A 307 11.64 -10.55 17.02
N TYR A 308 10.51 -10.02 17.51
CA TYR A 308 9.18 -10.48 17.14
C TYR A 308 8.83 -10.02 15.71
N LYS A 309 8.14 -10.87 14.94
CA LYS A 309 7.91 -10.64 13.51
C LYS A 309 6.45 -10.38 13.15
N GLY A 310 5.63 -10.09 14.16
CA GLY A 310 4.21 -9.76 14.02
C GLY A 310 3.30 -10.96 14.28
N ASP A 311 2.02 -10.68 14.49
CA ASP A 311 1.01 -11.67 14.84
C ASP A 311 0.69 -12.59 13.67
N ASN A 312 0.37 -13.86 13.98
CA ASN A 312 0.11 -14.94 13.02
C ASN A 312 1.26 -15.24 12.05
N SER A 313 2.41 -14.60 12.24
CA SER A 313 3.58 -14.85 11.43
C SER A 313 4.20 -16.21 11.74
N MET A 314 4.72 -16.88 10.72
CA MET A 314 5.33 -18.21 10.83
C MET A 314 6.77 -18.19 10.36
N CYS A 315 7.63 -18.95 11.04
CA CYS A 315 9.01 -19.16 10.66
C CYS A 315 9.18 -19.81 9.29
N SER A 316 8.13 -20.44 8.74
CA SER A 316 8.12 -20.92 7.36
C SER A 316 8.11 -19.80 6.32
N ASP A 317 7.56 -18.64 6.67
CA ASP A 317 7.30 -17.53 5.77
C ASP A 317 8.18 -16.31 6.09
N ILE A 318 8.99 -16.41 7.15
CA ILE A 318 9.91 -15.37 7.59
C ILE A 318 11.35 -15.81 7.39
N VAL A 319 12.13 -14.92 6.79
CA VAL A 319 13.58 -15.00 6.78
C VAL A 319 14.11 -14.23 7.98
N CYS A 320 14.75 -14.93 8.92
CA CYS A 320 15.45 -14.27 10.02
C CYS A 320 16.81 -13.76 9.53
N PRO A 321 17.16 -12.48 9.76
CA PRO A 321 18.45 -11.93 9.32
C PRO A 321 19.59 -12.61 10.09
N GLY A 322 20.42 -13.37 9.37
CA GLY A 322 21.58 -14.07 9.91
C GLY A 322 22.84 -13.20 9.94
N PRO A 323 23.96 -13.65 10.53
CA PRO A 323 25.24 -12.99 10.28
C PRO A 323 25.55 -13.07 8.77
N TYR A 324 26.13 -11.99 8.23
CA TYR A 324 26.57 -11.92 6.84
C TYR A 324 27.35 -13.18 6.45
N GLY A 325 26.87 -13.89 5.42
CA GLY A 325 27.46 -15.14 4.95
C GLY A 325 28.87 -14.98 4.37
N GLY A 326 29.26 -13.74 4.07
CA GLY A 326 30.49 -13.43 3.36
C GLY A 326 30.33 -13.60 1.86
N CYS A 327 31.34 -13.14 1.13
CA CYS A 327 31.44 -13.32 -0.31
C CYS A 327 31.33 -14.79 -0.73
N PRO A 328 30.44 -15.13 -1.69
CA PRO A 328 30.36 -16.47 -2.24
C PRO A 328 31.68 -16.94 -2.87
N ASP A 329 31.94 -18.25 -2.78
CA ASP A 329 33.10 -18.86 -3.42
C ASP A 329 33.06 -18.67 -4.94
N GLY A 330 34.13 -18.09 -5.51
CA GLY A 330 34.24 -17.84 -6.95
C GLY A 330 33.61 -16.52 -7.39
N ALA A 331 33.28 -15.63 -6.45
CA ALA A 331 32.86 -14.28 -6.76
C ALA A 331 33.98 -13.49 -7.46
N ASP A 332 33.58 -12.73 -8.48
CA ASP A 332 34.39 -11.63 -8.99
C ASP A 332 34.48 -10.54 -7.90
N THR A 333 35.53 -9.74 -7.96
CA THR A 333 35.76 -8.66 -6.99
C THR A 333 35.53 -7.35 -7.70
N ASP A 334 34.83 -6.43 -7.03
CA ASP A 334 34.79 -5.04 -7.39
C ASP A 334 36.23 -4.51 -7.53
N CYS A 335 36.44 -3.64 -8.51
CA CYS A 335 37.76 -3.18 -8.89
C CYS A 335 38.38 -2.20 -7.89
N ASP A 336 37.60 -1.65 -6.96
CA ASP A 336 38.06 -0.80 -5.87
C ASP A 336 37.42 -1.14 -4.51
N ASP A 337 38.11 -0.78 -3.43
CA ASP A 337 37.58 -0.76 -2.07
C ASP A 337 36.76 0.53 -1.88
N CYS A 338 35.90 0.59 -0.86
CA CYS A 338 34.97 1.71 -0.75
C CYS A 338 35.64 3.11 -0.65
N TRP A 339 35.06 4.10 -1.32
CA TRP A 339 35.66 5.42 -1.56
C TRP A 339 35.29 6.46 -0.48
N VAL A 340 36.23 7.35 -0.06
CA VAL A 340 36.03 8.21 1.14
C VAL A 340 36.47 9.69 1.03
N ASP A 341 36.88 10.20 -0.13
CA ASP A 341 37.50 11.55 -0.17
C ASP A 341 37.24 12.45 -1.39
N GLY A 342 36.32 12.10 -2.28
CA GLY A 342 35.81 13.01 -3.33
C GLY A 342 36.82 13.42 -4.41
N ASP A 343 37.94 12.71 -4.60
CA ASP A 343 38.87 12.91 -5.73
C ASP A 343 38.49 11.98 -6.91
N ASP A 344 37.77 12.52 -7.90
CA ASP A 344 37.26 11.83 -9.11
C ASP A 344 38.33 11.53 -10.18
N ALA A 345 39.59 11.36 -9.76
CA ALA A 345 40.68 11.07 -10.68
C ALA A 345 40.54 9.68 -11.33
N THR A 346 41.21 9.51 -12.47
CA THR A 346 41.19 8.37 -13.44
C THR A 346 41.57 6.97 -12.91
N THR A 347 41.36 6.70 -11.62
CA THR A 347 41.59 5.42 -10.95
C THR A 347 40.32 4.82 -10.35
N ASP A 348 39.23 5.58 -10.29
CA ASP A 348 37.89 5.04 -10.05
C ASP A 348 37.42 4.31 -11.32
N CYS A 349 37.32 3.00 -11.24
CA CYS A 349 36.97 2.10 -12.33
C CYS A 349 35.46 1.91 -12.48
N ASN A 350 34.65 2.34 -11.51
CA ASN A 350 33.21 2.18 -11.47
C ASN A 350 32.43 3.49 -11.25
N GLY A 351 33.08 4.67 -11.38
CA GLY A 351 32.48 5.99 -11.14
C GLY A 351 31.29 6.38 -12.01
N GLY A 352 31.01 5.62 -13.07
CA GLY A 352 29.79 5.72 -13.87
C GLY A 352 29.47 7.16 -14.30
N LEU A 353 28.24 7.62 -14.05
CA LEU A 353 27.81 8.99 -14.37
C LEU A 353 28.41 10.07 -13.45
N ASN A 354 28.98 9.67 -12.31
CA ASN A 354 29.62 10.57 -11.36
C ASN A 354 31.13 10.75 -11.63
N GLY A 355 31.72 9.92 -12.50
CA GLY A 355 33.13 9.92 -12.89
C GLY A 355 33.36 10.12 -14.40
N ASP A 356 34.26 9.36 -15.02
CA ASP A 356 34.60 9.48 -16.45
C ASP A 356 33.71 8.66 -17.40
N GLY A 357 32.68 8.01 -16.85
CA GLY A 357 31.80 7.07 -17.56
C GLY A 357 32.27 5.62 -17.51
N SER A 358 33.41 5.31 -16.88
CA SER A 358 33.84 3.92 -16.67
C SER A 358 32.91 3.18 -15.71
N MET A 359 32.59 1.96 -16.08
CA MET A 359 31.81 1.03 -15.27
C MET A 359 32.49 -0.32 -15.30
N ASP A 360 32.37 -1.05 -14.22
CA ASP A 360 32.99 -2.35 -14.07
C ASP A 360 32.14 -3.46 -14.71
N LEU A 361 32.76 -4.54 -15.17
CA LEU A 361 32.01 -5.57 -15.91
C LEU A 361 31.26 -6.49 -14.93
N LEU A 362 29.94 -6.53 -15.06
CA LEU A 362 29.11 -7.54 -14.38
C LEU A 362 28.93 -8.79 -15.26
N THR A 363 29.42 -9.93 -14.78
CA THR A 363 29.22 -11.22 -15.44
C THR A 363 27.95 -11.90 -14.93
N ILE A 364 26.98 -12.13 -15.83
CA ILE A 364 25.74 -12.84 -15.50
C ILE A 364 26.03 -14.23 -14.92
N GLY A 365 25.34 -14.56 -13.83
CA GLY A 365 25.44 -15.85 -13.12
C GLY A 365 26.76 -16.06 -12.37
N VAL A 366 27.55 -15.00 -12.21
CA VAL A 366 28.75 -14.99 -11.37
C VAL A 366 28.50 -13.99 -10.24
N PRO A 367 28.66 -14.40 -8.97
CA PRO A 367 28.55 -13.46 -7.86
C PRO A 367 29.68 -12.42 -7.94
N LEU A 368 29.39 -11.21 -7.50
CA LEU A 368 30.33 -10.10 -7.38
C LEU A 368 30.30 -9.60 -5.95
N CYS A 369 31.47 -9.29 -5.42
CA CYS A 369 31.63 -8.70 -4.10
C CYS A 369 32.13 -7.27 -4.18
N GLY A 370 31.50 -6.39 -3.41
CA GLY A 370 31.90 -5.00 -3.29
C GLY A 370 31.76 -4.49 -1.86
N GLU A 371 32.15 -3.24 -1.69
CA GLU A 371 32.03 -2.49 -0.45
C GLU A 371 31.30 -1.17 -0.75
N SER A 372 30.64 -0.59 0.24
CA SER A 372 29.91 0.67 0.07
C SER A 372 30.23 1.63 1.22
N SER A 373 29.95 2.92 1.09
CA SER A 373 30.08 3.84 2.23
C SER A 373 29.25 5.10 2.07
N VAL A 374 29.06 5.82 3.16
CA VAL A 374 28.55 7.19 3.22
C VAL A 374 29.58 8.03 3.96
N TYR A 375 30.03 9.12 3.34
CA TYR A 375 31.11 9.93 3.86
C TYR A 375 30.83 11.43 3.74
N LEU A 376 31.56 12.19 4.55
CA LEU A 376 31.61 13.64 4.47
C LEU A 376 32.82 14.04 3.65
N ASP A 377 32.57 14.67 2.50
CA ASP A 377 33.61 15.17 1.62
C ASP A 377 34.31 16.41 2.21
N ILE A 378 35.52 16.70 1.73
CA ILE A 378 36.29 17.89 2.11
C ILE A 378 35.58 19.20 1.74
N SER A 379 34.66 19.19 0.77
CA SER A 379 33.77 20.32 0.47
C SER A 379 32.69 20.56 1.53
N GLY A 380 32.48 19.61 2.45
CA GLY A 380 31.47 19.64 3.51
C GLY A 380 30.11 19.07 3.09
N GLY A 381 29.99 18.50 1.89
CA GLY A 381 28.80 17.73 1.48
C GLY A 381 28.84 16.28 1.99
N THR A 382 27.67 15.66 2.12
CA THR A 382 27.54 14.23 2.37
C THR A 382 27.40 13.50 1.04
N TYR A 383 28.25 12.51 0.82
CA TYR A 383 28.30 11.69 -0.39
C TYR A 383 28.19 10.22 -0.01
N ARG A 384 27.89 9.38 -1.00
CA ARG A 384 27.90 7.94 -0.85
C ARG A 384 28.70 7.35 -1.99
N ASP A 385 29.35 6.25 -1.67
CA ASP A 385 29.99 5.41 -2.64
C ASP A 385 28.95 4.72 -3.51
N THR A 386 29.23 4.63 -4.80
CA THR A 386 28.30 4.10 -5.78
C THR A 386 29.03 3.22 -6.76
N ASP A 387 28.66 1.95 -6.82
CA ASP A 387 29.30 1.00 -7.70
C ASP A 387 28.44 0.82 -8.96
N TRP A 388 29.00 1.17 -10.10
CA TRP A 388 28.33 1.09 -11.40
C TRP A 388 28.91 -0.04 -12.23
N PHE A 389 28.03 -0.92 -12.71
CA PHE A 389 28.43 -2.08 -13.47
C PHE A 389 27.81 -2.14 -14.87
N GLU A 390 28.65 -2.25 -15.90
CA GLU A 390 28.19 -2.51 -17.26
C GLU A 390 27.81 -3.98 -17.45
N CYS A 391 26.66 -4.22 -18.10
CA CYS A 391 26.22 -5.56 -18.44
C CYS A 391 25.54 -5.57 -19.82
N ASN A 392 26.19 -6.18 -20.81
CA ASN A 392 25.62 -6.29 -22.16
C ASN A 392 24.30 -7.07 -22.21
N ALA A 393 24.05 -7.94 -21.22
CA ALA A 393 22.80 -8.67 -21.12
C ALA A 393 21.63 -7.73 -20.78
N LEU A 394 21.81 -6.80 -19.83
CA LEU A 394 20.80 -5.79 -19.49
C LEU A 394 20.41 -4.97 -20.72
N ASN A 395 21.39 -4.53 -21.52
CA ASN A 395 21.14 -3.79 -22.77
C ASN A 395 20.33 -4.57 -23.80
N SER A 396 20.40 -5.90 -23.76
CA SER A 396 19.66 -6.77 -24.67
C SER A 396 18.20 -6.97 -24.23
N GLY A 397 17.81 -6.52 -23.03
CA GLY A 397 16.50 -6.78 -22.45
C GLY A 397 16.32 -8.24 -22.03
N GLY A 398 15.42 -8.50 -21.07
CA GLY A 398 15.36 -9.80 -20.42
C GLY A 398 14.57 -9.80 -19.12
N ASN A 399 14.42 -11.00 -18.57
CA ASN A 399 14.10 -11.17 -17.17
C ASN A 399 15.41 -11.30 -16.41
N PHE A 400 15.49 -10.60 -15.28
CA PHE A 400 16.68 -10.59 -14.44
C PHE A 400 16.27 -10.82 -13.01
N THR A 401 17.09 -11.60 -12.32
CA THR A 401 16.93 -11.86 -10.90
C THR A 401 18.22 -11.47 -10.22
N VAL A 402 18.15 -10.64 -9.19
CA VAL A 402 19.31 -10.40 -8.32
C VAL A 402 19.17 -11.26 -7.07
N THR A 403 20.26 -11.94 -6.69
CA THR A 403 20.42 -12.48 -5.35
C THR A 403 21.53 -11.71 -4.66
N CYS A 404 21.28 -11.15 -3.47
CA CYS A 404 22.23 -10.28 -2.79
C CYS A 404 22.14 -10.38 -1.26
N GLU A 405 23.20 -9.95 -0.58
CA GLU A 405 23.29 -9.88 0.87
C GLU A 405 24.25 -8.75 1.26
N THR A 406 24.11 -8.19 2.46
CA THR A 406 25.00 -7.15 2.96
C THR A 406 25.33 -7.30 4.45
N GLU A 407 26.43 -6.67 4.87
CA GLU A 407 26.91 -6.53 6.25
C GLU A 407 27.06 -5.06 6.61
N GLY A 408 26.37 -4.58 7.64
CA GLY A 408 26.51 -3.22 8.15
C GLY A 408 25.37 -2.31 7.69
N PRO A 409 25.45 -1.65 6.52
CA PRO A 409 24.40 -0.81 5.98
C PRO A 409 23.35 -1.61 5.22
N SER A 410 22.18 -1.01 5.03
CA SER A 410 21.27 -1.46 3.98
C SER A 410 21.78 -0.99 2.62
N ILE A 411 21.84 -1.89 1.64
CA ILE A 411 22.34 -1.61 0.30
C ILE A 411 21.18 -1.69 -0.69
N LEU A 412 21.11 -0.70 -1.57
CA LEU A 412 20.18 -0.65 -2.68
C LEU A 412 20.88 -1.21 -3.93
N PHE A 413 20.22 -2.15 -4.59
CA PHE A 413 20.65 -2.76 -5.85
C PHE A 413 19.63 -2.42 -6.93
N ALA A 414 20.08 -1.87 -8.06
CA ALA A 414 19.16 -1.32 -9.05
C ALA A 414 19.61 -1.51 -10.49
N ILE A 415 18.63 -1.49 -11.38
CA ILE A 415 18.83 -1.28 -12.81
C ILE A 415 18.63 0.20 -13.09
N VAL A 416 19.63 0.85 -13.68
CA VAL A 416 19.58 2.28 -14.04
C VAL A 416 19.47 2.42 -15.54
N ASN A 417 18.56 3.27 -16.01
CA ASN A 417 18.51 3.71 -17.40
C ASN A 417 19.50 4.85 -17.61
N LEU A 418 20.55 4.61 -18.38
CA LEU A 418 21.62 5.58 -18.61
C LEU A 418 21.21 6.74 -19.52
N ASP A 419 20.16 6.59 -20.33
CA ASP A 419 19.68 7.66 -21.19
C ASP A 419 18.88 8.72 -20.40
N THR A 420 18.19 8.30 -19.32
CA THR A 420 17.41 9.21 -18.47
C THR A 420 18.03 9.47 -17.11
N SER A 421 19.03 8.68 -16.71
CA SER A 421 19.67 8.71 -15.38
C SER A 421 18.71 8.39 -14.22
N ASP A 422 17.69 7.55 -14.48
CA ASP A 422 16.69 7.15 -13.48
C ASP A 422 16.79 5.66 -13.15
N PHE A 423 16.42 5.30 -11.91
CA PHE A 423 16.20 3.89 -11.55
C PHE A 423 14.97 3.37 -12.30
N VAL A 424 15.16 2.26 -13.01
CA VAL A 424 14.05 1.49 -13.61
C VAL A 424 13.31 0.76 -12.49
N GLU A 425 14.07 0.04 -11.67
CA GLU A 425 13.60 -0.70 -10.51
C GLU A 425 14.78 -0.98 -9.58
N TYR A 426 14.51 -1.16 -8.29
CA TYR A 426 15.51 -1.45 -7.28
C TYR A 426 14.97 -2.36 -6.17
N VAL A 427 15.89 -2.99 -5.45
CA VAL A 427 15.62 -3.73 -4.21
C VAL A 427 16.58 -3.26 -3.13
N ILE A 428 16.15 -3.28 -1.87
CA ILE A 428 17.00 -2.98 -0.72
C ILE A 428 17.27 -4.27 0.05
N ALA A 429 18.54 -4.64 0.18
CA ALA A 429 18.97 -5.69 1.09
C ALA A 429 19.28 -5.08 2.46
N THR A 430 18.67 -5.63 3.50
CA THR A 430 19.01 -5.27 4.88
C THR A 430 20.13 -6.19 5.40
N PRO A 431 20.97 -5.71 6.34
CA PRO A 431 22.07 -6.49 6.88
C PRO A 431 21.64 -7.89 7.35
N GLY A 432 22.36 -8.91 6.88
CA GLY A 432 22.12 -10.29 7.28
C GLY A 432 20.99 -11.01 6.57
N GLN A 433 20.33 -10.37 5.60
CA GLN A 433 19.28 -11.00 4.79
C GLN A 433 19.82 -11.33 3.39
N VAL A 434 19.71 -12.60 2.99
CA VAL A 434 19.82 -12.98 1.58
C VAL A 434 18.51 -12.64 0.90
N VAL A 435 18.55 -11.69 -0.02
CA VAL A 435 17.40 -11.24 -0.81
C VAL A 435 17.51 -11.81 -2.21
N THR A 436 16.44 -12.45 -2.69
CA THR A 436 16.27 -12.80 -4.10
C THR A 436 15.11 -11.98 -4.64
N HIS A 437 15.35 -11.20 -5.69
CA HIS A 437 14.37 -10.29 -6.28
C HIS A 437 14.32 -10.46 -7.80
N ASP A 438 13.13 -10.72 -8.33
CA ASP A 438 12.86 -10.76 -9.75
C ASP A 438 12.44 -9.37 -10.22
N PHE A 439 13.25 -8.76 -11.09
CA PHE A 439 12.90 -7.47 -11.68
C PHE A 439 11.75 -7.62 -12.69
N ALA A 440 10.97 -6.55 -12.84
CA ALA A 440 10.04 -6.42 -13.94
C ALA A 440 10.79 -6.59 -15.28
N PRO A 441 10.13 -7.18 -16.30
CA PRO A 441 10.81 -7.45 -17.53
C PRO A 441 11.37 -6.21 -18.24
N LEU A 442 12.64 -6.28 -18.60
CA LEU A 442 13.37 -5.17 -19.18
C LEU A 442 13.30 -5.21 -20.70
N THR A 443 12.83 -4.13 -21.32
CA THR A 443 12.97 -3.95 -22.77
C THR A 443 14.42 -3.58 -23.11
N PRO A 444 14.97 -3.95 -24.27
CA PRO A 444 16.32 -3.54 -24.69
C PRO A 444 16.50 -2.03 -24.62
N GLY A 445 17.70 -1.60 -24.23
CA GLY A 445 17.99 -0.20 -23.96
C GLY A 445 19.44 0.00 -23.56
N ASN A 446 19.69 1.11 -22.87
CA ASN A 446 21.01 1.49 -22.38
C ASN A 446 20.98 1.50 -20.86
N TYR A 447 21.40 0.41 -20.24
CA TYR A 447 21.29 0.17 -18.81
C TYR A 447 22.62 -0.23 -18.20
N CYS A 448 22.76 0.05 -16.91
CA CYS A 448 23.78 -0.52 -16.05
C CYS A 448 23.11 -1.13 -14.80
N PHE A 449 23.87 -1.93 -14.07
CA PHE A 449 23.53 -2.30 -12.71
C PHE A 449 24.21 -1.35 -11.73
N TRP A 450 23.60 -1.12 -10.58
CA TRP A 450 24.05 -0.13 -9.61
C TRP A 450 23.92 -0.69 -8.19
N ALA A 451 24.93 -0.47 -7.36
CA ALA A 451 24.89 -0.76 -5.93
C ALA A 451 25.33 0.46 -5.11
N GLY A 452 24.72 0.63 -3.93
CA GLY A 452 25.13 1.69 -3.00
C GLY A 452 24.25 1.80 -1.77
N ALA A 453 24.71 2.56 -0.77
CA ALA A 453 23.98 2.76 0.48
C ALA A 453 22.55 3.30 0.25
N SER A 454 21.56 2.66 0.88
CA SER A 454 20.15 3.04 0.74
C SER A 454 19.80 4.36 1.45
N GLU A 455 20.61 4.77 2.42
CA GLU A 455 20.42 5.95 3.26
C GLU A 455 21.71 6.77 3.39
N TRP A 456 21.58 8.01 3.84
CA TRP A 456 22.70 8.95 4.04
C TRP A 456 23.26 8.90 5.48
N ASN A 457 23.49 7.69 6.00
CA ASN A 457 24.02 7.50 7.35
C ASN A 457 25.55 7.50 7.38
N THR A 458 26.17 8.57 7.87
CA THR A 458 27.63 8.72 7.93
C THR A 458 28.36 7.77 8.88
N ASP A 459 27.65 6.96 9.68
CA ASP A 459 28.25 5.88 10.45
C ASP A 459 28.65 4.69 9.56
N TRP A 460 28.07 4.60 8.37
CA TRP A 460 28.36 3.60 7.33
C TRP A 460 29.65 3.96 6.59
N SER A 461 30.77 3.73 7.26
CA SER A 461 32.10 4.02 6.71
C SER A 461 32.84 2.74 6.34
N CYS A 462 33.82 2.87 5.45
CA CYS A 462 34.75 1.81 5.09
C CYS A 462 35.44 1.14 6.28
N ALA A 463 35.70 1.89 7.35
CA ALA A 463 36.34 1.36 8.55
C ALA A 463 35.41 0.47 9.39
N ASN A 464 34.08 0.57 9.18
CA ASN A 464 33.07 -0.17 9.93
C ASN A 464 32.42 -1.30 9.12
N GLY A 465 32.89 -1.55 7.89
CA GLY A 465 32.39 -2.64 7.05
C GLY A 465 31.00 -2.35 6.48
N ALA A 466 30.94 -2.38 5.16
CA ALA A 466 29.72 -2.21 4.37
C ALA A 466 29.79 -3.15 3.18
N ASN A 467 30.12 -4.39 3.50
CA ASN A 467 30.34 -5.43 2.51
C ASN A 467 29.01 -5.81 1.90
N TYR A 468 29.03 -6.11 0.62
CA TYR A 468 27.93 -6.77 -0.01
C TYR A 468 28.43 -7.79 -1.01
N TRP A 469 27.54 -8.72 -1.34
CA TRP A 469 27.67 -9.48 -2.56
C TRP A 469 26.36 -9.46 -3.31
N MET A 470 26.45 -9.57 -4.62
CA MET A 470 25.29 -9.70 -5.50
C MET A 470 25.60 -10.66 -6.64
N GLN A 471 24.58 -11.34 -7.13
CA GLN A 471 24.63 -12.13 -8.36
C GLN A 471 23.43 -11.75 -9.20
N LEU A 472 23.68 -11.29 -10.42
CA LEU A 472 22.63 -11.06 -11.39
C LEU A 472 22.51 -12.26 -12.31
N ASP A 473 21.37 -12.93 -12.27
CA ASP A 473 21.01 -14.03 -13.13
C ASP A 473 20.05 -13.57 -14.23
N THR A 474 20.02 -14.34 -15.32
CA THR A 474 19.02 -14.17 -16.38
C THR A 474 18.57 -15.52 -16.88
N ASP A 475 17.28 -15.65 -17.17
CA ASP A 475 16.71 -16.83 -17.84
C ASP A 475 16.99 -16.84 -19.36
N GLY A 476 17.71 -15.83 -19.85
CA GLY A 476 18.11 -15.67 -21.25
C GLY A 476 17.65 -14.34 -21.83
N ALA A 477 18.11 -14.03 -23.05
CA ALA A 477 17.59 -12.88 -23.79
C ALA A 477 16.08 -13.03 -23.94
N ALA A 478 15.32 -11.97 -23.66
CA ALA A 478 13.87 -12.01 -23.80
C ALA A 478 13.47 -12.51 -25.20
N SER A 479 12.63 -13.53 -25.23
CA SER A 479 11.99 -14.03 -26.46
C SER A 479 10.57 -13.50 -26.52
N GLY A 480 10.11 -13.16 -27.71
CA GLY A 480 8.77 -12.65 -27.92
C GLY A 480 8.36 -12.77 -29.39
N ALA A 481 7.05 -12.80 -29.63
CA ALA A 481 6.49 -12.89 -30.97
C ALA A 481 6.88 -11.66 -31.78
N CYS A 482 7.39 -11.88 -32.98
CA CYS A 482 7.73 -10.82 -33.91
C CYS A 482 6.67 -10.70 -35.01
N CYS A 483 5.95 -9.59 -35.02
CA CYS A 483 4.91 -9.27 -36.00
C CYS A 483 5.45 -8.38 -37.12
N VAL A 484 5.67 -8.96 -38.30
CA VAL A 484 6.01 -8.19 -39.50
C VAL A 484 4.73 -8.03 -40.30
N SER A 485 4.05 -6.89 -40.14
CA SER A 485 2.67 -6.71 -40.63
C SER A 485 1.73 -7.76 -40.02
N GLU A 486 0.80 -8.33 -40.79
CA GLU A 486 -0.15 -9.36 -40.33
C GLU A 486 0.46 -10.78 -40.34
N THR A 487 1.74 -10.92 -40.01
CA THR A 487 2.42 -12.22 -40.00
C THR A 487 3.39 -12.32 -38.85
N CYS A 488 3.18 -13.31 -37.98
CA CYS A 488 4.17 -13.68 -36.98
C CYS A 488 5.33 -14.43 -37.65
N VAL A 489 6.53 -13.86 -37.60
CA VAL A 489 7.75 -14.46 -38.19
C VAL A 489 8.50 -15.38 -37.21
N GLY A 490 7.98 -15.51 -35.99
CA GLY A 490 8.48 -16.40 -34.95
C GLY A 490 8.66 -15.70 -33.61
N GLU A 491 8.94 -16.52 -32.59
CA GLU A 491 9.42 -16.06 -31.29
C GLU A 491 10.94 -15.87 -31.37
N MET A 492 11.39 -14.64 -31.15
CA MET A 492 12.80 -14.28 -31.29
C MET A 492 13.16 -13.11 -30.38
N SER A 493 14.45 -12.75 -30.35
CA SER A 493 14.89 -11.55 -29.65
C SER A 493 14.29 -10.29 -30.27
N MET A 494 14.09 -9.24 -29.48
CA MET A 494 13.63 -7.95 -30.00
C MET A 494 14.58 -7.40 -31.07
N SER A 495 15.89 -7.59 -30.92
CA SER A 495 16.89 -7.16 -31.91
C SER A 495 16.74 -7.88 -33.25
N ASP A 496 16.45 -9.19 -33.24
CA ASP A 496 16.19 -9.96 -34.46
C ASP A 496 14.85 -9.57 -35.10
N CYS A 497 13.87 -9.19 -34.29
CA CYS A 497 12.59 -8.70 -34.77
C CYS A 497 12.71 -7.31 -35.41
N ALA A 498 13.43 -6.39 -34.77
CA ALA A 498 13.71 -5.05 -35.27
C ALA A 498 14.53 -5.10 -36.57
N ALA A 499 15.48 -6.03 -36.69
CA ALA A 499 16.23 -6.27 -37.93
C ALA A 499 15.33 -6.71 -39.11
N GLN A 500 14.12 -7.20 -38.80
CA GLN A 500 13.09 -7.58 -39.77
C GLN A 500 12.00 -6.51 -39.95
N ASN A 501 12.17 -5.32 -39.35
CA ASN A 501 11.15 -4.26 -39.28
C ASN A 501 9.81 -4.75 -38.69
N GLY A 502 9.87 -5.68 -37.73
CA GLY A 502 8.69 -6.18 -37.03
C GLY A 502 8.38 -5.43 -35.75
N THR A 503 7.13 -5.52 -35.31
CA THR A 503 6.66 -5.15 -33.97
C THR A 503 6.88 -6.35 -33.06
N TRP A 504 7.65 -6.15 -31.99
CA TRP A 504 7.98 -7.22 -31.06
C TRP A 504 7.03 -7.22 -29.86
N HIS A 505 6.54 -8.40 -29.49
CA HIS A 505 5.59 -8.61 -28.41
C HIS A 505 6.27 -9.42 -27.30
N PHE A 506 6.63 -8.71 -26.22
CA PHE A 506 7.42 -9.25 -25.12
C PHE A 506 6.75 -10.48 -24.47
N ASN A 507 7.48 -11.59 -24.38
CA ASN A 507 7.06 -12.84 -23.74
C ASN A 507 5.68 -13.37 -24.18
N GLN A 508 5.23 -12.98 -25.37
CA GLN A 508 4.06 -13.54 -26.02
C GLN A 508 4.53 -14.49 -27.12
N THR A 509 3.89 -15.63 -27.21
CA THR A 509 4.02 -16.56 -28.33
C THR A 509 3.29 -16.03 -29.56
N CYS A 510 3.64 -16.52 -30.75
CA CYS A 510 2.90 -16.15 -31.96
C CYS A 510 1.39 -16.44 -31.81
N ALA A 511 1.04 -17.51 -31.10
CA ALA A 511 -0.36 -17.89 -30.85
C ALA A 511 -1.08 -16.87 -29.96
N GLU A 512 -0.42 -16.34 -28.93
CA GLU A 512 -1.00 -15.35 -28.00
C GLU A 512 -1.25 -14.00 -28.67
N VAL A 513 -0.44 -13.64 -29.69
CA VAL A 513 -0.68 -12.46 -30.54
C VAL A 513 -1.54 -12.76 -31.76
N ASN A 514 -2.28 -13.88 -31.75
CA ASN A 514 -3.16 -14.32 -32.85
C ASN A 514 -2.45 -14.37 -34.22
N ASP A 515 -1.21 -14.85 -34.24
CA ASP A 515 -0.33 -14.90 -35.40
C ASP A 515 -0.19 -13.53 -36.12
N CYS A 516 -0.30 -12.44 -35.34
CA CYS A 516 -0.30 -11.05 -35.78
C CYS A 516 -1.48 -10.66 -36.68
N MET A 517 -2.52 -11.50 -36.74
CA MET A 517 -3.78 -11.16 -37.35
C MET A 517 -4.63 -10.35 -36.36
N PRO A 518 -5.45 -9.39 -36.83
CA PRO A 518 -6.41 -8.69 -35.98
C PRO A 518 -7.28 -9.68 -35.19
N ILE A 519 -7.35 -9.50 -33.87
CA ILE A 519 -8.27 -10.27 -33.04
C ILE A 519 -9.68 -9.73 -33.30
N ILE A 520 -10.54 -10.62 -33.77
CA ILE A 520 -11.93 -10.31 -34.10
C ILE A 520 -12.85 -10.70 -32.96
N GLY A 521 -13.93 -9.96 -32.81
CA GLY A 521 -14.97 -10.18 -31.82
C GLY A 521 -16.32 -9.68 -32.30
N ALA A 522 -17.31 -9.74 -31.41
CA ALA A 522 -18.61 -9.15 -31.63
C ALA A 522 -18.57 -7.64 -31.42
N CYS A 523 -19.36 -6.92 -32.21
CA CYS A 523 -19.54 -5.48 -32.13
C CYS A 523 -20.99 -5.15 -31.86
N CYS A 524 -21.26 -4.47 -30.75
CA CYS A 524 -22.60 -4.12 -30.30
C CYS A 524 -22.97 -2.71 -30.73
N LEU A 525 -23.92 -2.60 -31.66
CA LEU A 525 -24.47 -1.31 -32.10
C LEU A 525 -25.50 -0.77 -31.09
N PRO A 526 -25.75 0.56 -31.06
CA PRO A 526 -26.71 1.19 -30.14
C PRO A 526 -28.16 0.69 -30.22
N ASP A 527 -28.54 0.00 -31.30
CA ASP A 527 -29.87 -0.58 -31.51
C ASP A 527 -29.96 -2.07 -31.14
N GLN A 528 -29.00 -2.57 -30.35
CA GLN A 528 -28.83 -3.98 -29.95
C GLN A 528 -28.58 -4.92 -31.14
N VAL A 529 -28.13 -4.38 -32.29
CA VAL A 529 -27.63 -5.21 -33.39
C VAL A 529 -26.21 -5.62 -33.09
N CYS A 530 -25.96 -6.93 -33.14
CA CYS A 530 -24.63 -7.51 -33.01
C CYS A 530 -24.05 -7.79 -34.40
N LEU A 531 -22.84 -7.28 -34.68
CA LEU A 531 -22.04 -7.64 -35.85
C LEU A 531 -20.90 -8.56 -35.42
N GLU A 532 -20.62 -9.59 -36.21
CA GLU A 532 -19.57 -10.59 -35.94
C GLU A 532 -18.34 -10.37 -36.82
N ASN A 533 -17.20 -10.93 -36.39
CA ASN A 533 -15.92 -10.94 -37.11
C ASN A 533 -15.36 -9.55 -37.43
N LEU A 534 -15.50 -8.61 -36.50
CA LEU A 534 -14.90 -7.28 -36.61
C LEU A 534 -13.76 -7.15 -35.60
N ASP A 535 -12.69 -6.48 -35.98
CA ASP A 535 -11.74 -5.97 -34.98
C ASP A 535 -12.29 -4.71 -34.28
N SER A 536 -11.62 -4.25 -33.24
CA SER A 536 -12.04 -3.07 -32.45
C SER A 536 -12.18 -1.80 -33.31
N ASP A 537 -11.26 -1.54 -34.24
CA ASP A 537 -11.28 -0.36 -35.09
C ASP A 537 -12.45 -0.39 -36.09
N GLN A 538 -12.69 -1.56 -36.69
CA GLN A 538 -13.84 -1.79 -37.55
C GLN A 538 -15.14 -1.62 -36.77
N CYS A 539 -15.21 -2.10 -35.52
CA CYS A 539 -16.39 -1.93 -34.68
C CYS A 539 -16.71 -0.46 -34.40
N VAL A 540 -15.70 0.34 -34.07
CA VAL A 540 -15.83 1.79 -33.90
C VAL A 540 -16.28 2.46 -35.20
N LEU A 541 -15.77 2.02 -36.36
CA LEU A 541 -16.17 2.55 -37.67
C LEU A 541 -17.66 2.30 -37.98
N TYR A 542 -18.21 1.18 -37.51
CA TYR A 542 -19.65 0.88 -37.60
C TYR A 542 -20.48 1.58 -36.51
N GLY A 543 -19.85 2.33 -35.60
CA GLY A 543 -20.51 3.07 -34.53
C GLY A 543 -20.97 2.19 -33.37
N GLY A 544 -20.31 1.04 -33.15
CA GLY A 544 -20.61 0.12 -32.06
C GLY A 544 -19.54 0.09 -30.97
N THR A 545 -19.86 -0.63 -29.89
CA THR A 545 -18.94 -0.97 -28.79
C THR A 545 -18.43 -2.38 -28.99
N PHE A 546 -17.11 -2.56 -28.98
CA PHE A 546 -16.49 -3.88 -29.12
C PHE A 546 -16.75 -4.73 -27.87
N ALA A 547 -17.34 -5.90 -28.04
CA ALA A 547 -17.79 -6.75 -26.93
C ALA A 547 -16.66 -7.59 -26.31
N GLY A 548 -15.44 -7.48 -26.84
CA GLY A 548 -14.25 -8.18 -26.37
C GLY A 548 -13.74 -9.23 -27.36
N ASP A 549 -12.50 -9.65 -27.12
CA ASP A 549 -11.77 -10.58 -27.97
C ASP A 549 -12.46 -11.95 -28.06
N PHE A 550 -12.48 -12.53 -29.26
CA PHE A 550 -13.05 -13.87 -29.55
C PHE A 550 -14.52 -14.05 -29.17
N THR A 551 -15.24 -12.96 -28.95
CA THR A 551 -16.67 -13.00 -28.68
C THR A 551 -17.48 -13.15 -29.98
N ASP A 552 -18.66 -13.77 -29.88
CA ASP A 552 -19.58 -13.92 -31.00
C ASP A 552 -21.01 -13.54 -30.62
N CYS A 553 -21.83 -13.24 -31.63
CA CYS A 553 -23.20 -12.79 -31.44
C CYS A 553 -24.17 -13.86 -30.90
N SER A 554 -23.70 -15.09 -30.70
CA SER A 554 -24.49 -16.18 -30.10
C SER A 554 -24.32 -16.26 -28.58
N MET A 555 -23.34 -15.56 -28.01
CA MET A 555 -23.17 -15.43 -26.57
C MET A 555 -24.37 -14.69 -25.96
N THR A 556 -24.94 -15.26 -24.89
CA THR A 556 -26.11 -14.70 -24.20
C THR A 556 -25.79 -13.32 -23.65
N ASP A 557 -26.71 -12.37 -23.84
CA ASP A 557 -26.65 -11.00 -23.30
C ASP A 557 -25.45 -10.16 -23.77
N ILE A 558 -24.77 -10.55 -24.85
CA ILE A 558 -23.54 -9.89 -25.29
C ILE A 558 -23.71 -8.41 -25.69
N CYS A 559 -24.89 -8.01 -26.14
CA CYS A 559 -25.24 -6.60 -26.45
C CYS A 559 -26.39 -6.08 -25.58
N ALA A 560 -26.63 -6.70 -24.42
CA ALA A 560 -27.61 -6.21 -23.45
C ALA A 560 -26.94 -5.15 -22.56
N GLY A 561 -27.19 -3.88 -22.91
CA GLY A 561 -26.91 -2.73 -22.05
C GLY A 561 -27.98 -2.54 -20.98
#